data_AF-A0A2H3JZM3-F1
#
_entry.id   AF-A0A2H3JZM3-F1
#
_cell.length_a   1.000
_cell.length_b   1.000
_cell.length_c   1.000
_cell.angle_alpha   90.00
_cell.angle_beta   90.00
_cell.angle_gamma   90.00
#
_symmetry.space_group_name_H-M   'P 1'
#
loop_
_entity.id
_entity.type
_entity.pdbx_description
1 polymer ?
#
loop_
_entity_poly.entity_id
_entity_poly.type
_entity_poly.pdbx_seq_one_letter_code
_entity_poly.pdbx_strand_id
1 'polypeptide(L)' 'VTNQHLNTIVTALQAPEWDKLYRRIGEDAMFHLLTETSIFVALPNDCLCQMTGEPIVRLEPPKLADTCQNHQIST' A
#
# COMPACT_ATOMS: atom_id res chain seq x y z
N VAL A 1 -12.77 6.92 23.60
CA VAL A 1 -13.52 6.19 22.54
C VAL A 1 -12.79 4.90 22.28
N THR A 2 -13.27 3.78 22.83
CA THR A 2 -12.67 2.46 22.60
C THR A 2 -13.30 1.85 21.35
N ASN A 3 -12.50 1.70 20.30
CA ASN A 3 -12.91 1.04 19.07
C ASN A 3 -13.14 -0.46 19.37
N GLN A 4 -14.41 -0.86 19.49
CA GLN A 4 -14.83 -2.26 19.75
C GLN A 4 -15.02 -3.08 18.48
N HIS A 5 -14.77 -2.51 17.29
CA HIS A 5 -14.45 -3.34 16.13
C HIS A 5 -13.03 -3.88 16.36
N LEU A 6 -12.88 -5.20 16.36
CA LEU A 6 -11.59 -5.85 16.19
C LEU A 6 -10.99 -5.28 14.90
N ASN A 7 -10.19 -4.21 15.00
CA ASN A 7 -9.46 -3.67 13.88
C ASN A 7 -8.38 -4.71 13.57
N THR A 8 -8.70 -5.66 12.70
CA THR A 8 -7.79 -6.70 12.20
C THR A 8 -6.47 -6.08 11.72
N ILE A 9 -6.55 -4.85 11.19
CA ILE A 9 -5.38 -4.04 10.82
C ILE A 9 -4.54 -3.60 12.03
N VAL A 10 -5.15 -3.20 13.15
CA VAL A 10 -4.41 -2.79 14.36
C VAL A 10 -3.69 -4.00 14.95
N THR A 11 -4.34 -5.16 15.03
CA THR A 11 -3.70 -6.39 15.50
C THR A 11 -2.55 -6.82 14.57
N ALA A 12 -2.72 -6.67 13.26
CA ALA A 12 -1.68 -7.01 12.30
C ALA A 12 -0.48 -6.03 12.35
N LEU A 13 -0.73 -4.73 12.54
CA LEU A 13 0.31 -3.71 12.73
C LEU A 13 1.04 -3.83 14.08
N GLN A 14 0.50 -4.59 15.02
CA GLN A 14 1.15 -4.94 16.30
C GLN A 14 2.03 -6.20 16.20
N ALA A 15 2.11 -6.84 15.03
CA ALA A 15 2.95 -8.02 14.86
C ALA A 15 4.45 -7.68 15.00
N PRO A 16 5.30 -8.62 15.47
CA PRO A 16 6.72 -8.35 15.78
C PRO A 16 7.53 -7.77 14.62
N GLU A 17 7.12 -8.07 13.39
CA GLU A 17 7.75 -7.57 12.16
C GLU A 17 7.61 -6.05 12.04
N TRP A 18 6.47 -5.49 12.43
CA TRP A 18 6.21 -4.05 12.40
C TRP A 18 6.95 -3.30 13.50
N ASP A 19 7.08 -3.88 14.70
CA ASP A 19 7.92 -3.31 15.77
C ASP A 19 9.41 -3.33 15.36
N LYS A 20 9.88 -4.41 14.75
CA LYS A 20 11.24 -4.49 14.21
C LYS A 20 11.48 -3.46 13.11
N LEU A 21 10.49 -3.23 12.24
CA LEU A 21 10.55 -2.19 11.21
C LEU A 21 10.61 -0.79 11.87
N TYR A 22 9.71 -0.51 12.82
CA TYR A 22 9.65 0.75 13.56
C TYR A 22 10.99 1.11 14.19
N ARG A 23 11.63 0.16 14.90
CA ARG A 23 12.94 0.38 15.53
C ARG A 23 14.06 0.71 14.54
N ARG A 24 13.91 0.37 13.26
CA ARG A 24 14.91 0.61 12.22
C ARG A 24 14.70 1.93 11.49
N ILE A 25 13.45 2.29 11.21
CA ILE A 25 13.11 3.46 10.39
C ILE A 25 12.77 4.69 11.23
N GLY A 26 12.42 4.49 12.51
CA GLY A 26 12.02 5.57 13.41
C GLY A 26 10.57 6.00 13.20
N GLU A 27 10.18 7.00 13.98
CA GLU A 27 8.79 7.48 14.06
C GLU A 27 8.32 8.16 12.77
N ASP A 28 9.04 9.17 12.29
CA ASP A 28 8.61 9.96 11.12
C ASP A 28 8.43 9.10 9.87
N ALA A 29 9.38 8.18 9.63
CA ALA A 29 9.30 7.28 8.49
C ALA A 29 8.17 6.27 8.64
N MET A 30 7.93 5.75 9.86
CA MET A 30 6.79 4.85 10.11
C MET A 30 5.47 5.59 9.91
N PHE A 31 5.36 6.83 10.38
CA PHE A 31 4.16 7.64 10.18
C PHE A 31 3.87 7.81 8.69
N HIS A 32 4.86 8.26 7.92
CA HIS A 32 4.72 8.39 6.46
C HIS A 32 4.32 7.07 5.80
N LEU A 33 4.93 5.96 6.21
CA LEU A 33 4.68 4.63 5.68
C LEU A 33 3.22 4.17 5.96
N LEU A 34 2.66 4.51 7.13
CA LEU A 34 1.29 4.17 7.49
C LEU A 34 0.24 5.09 6.85
N THR A 35 0.56 6.36 6.56
CA THR A 35 -0.42 7.36 6.06
C THR A 35 -0.34 7.61 4.57
N GLU A 36 0.86 7.65 4.00
CA GLU A 36 1.09 8.11 2.61
C GLU A 36 1.41 6.97 1.64
N THR A 37 1.61 5.75 2.15
CA THR A 37 2.00 4.60 1.30
C THR A 37 0.98 3.47 1.36
N SER A 38 0.86 2.74 0.24
CA SER A 38 0.04 1.54 0.14
C SER A 38 0.90 0.29 0.28
N ILE A 39 0.77 -0.40 1.43
CA ILE A 39 1.54 -1.61 1.72
C ILE A 39 0.67 -2.84 1.55
N PHE A 40 1.22 -3.85 0.88
CA PHE A 40 0.57 -5.13 0.66
C PHE A 40 1.37 -6.24 1.33
N VAL A 41 0.72 -7.07 2.14
CA VAL A 41 1.32 -8.24 2.76
C VAL A 41 0.80 -9.51 2.10
N ALA A 42 1.69 -10.48 1.92
CA ALA A 42 1.32 -11.78 1.37
C ALA A 42 0.53 -12.61 2.39
N LEU A 43 -0.52 -13.26 1.92
CA LEU A 43 -1.32 -14.22 2.67
C LEU A 43 -0.92 -15.65 2.26
N PRO A 44 -1.24 -16.68 3.08
CA PRO A 44 -0.88 -18.08 2.78
C PRO A 44 -1.48 -18.66 1.50
N ASN A 45 -2.44 -17.96 0.88
CA ASN A 45 -3.13 -18.36 -0.35
C ASN A 45 -2.64 -17.60 -1.60
N ASP A 46 -1.40 -17.10 -1.58
CA ASP A 46 -0.77 -16.30 -2.65
C ASP A 46 -1.51 -15.01 -3.01
N CYS A 47 -2.46 -14.59 -2.17
CA CYS A 47 -3.13 -13.31 -2.29
C CYS A 47 -2.37 -12.22 -1.52
N LEU A 48 -2.61 -10.97 -1.92
CA LEU A 48 -2.09 -9.80 -1.23
C LEU A 48 -3.21 -9.09 -0.46
N CYS A 49 -2.94 -8.70 0.78
CA CYS A 49 -3.83 -7.88 1.59
C CYS A 49 -3.26 -6.47 1.75
N GLN A 50 -4.04 -5.45 1.40
CA GLN A 50 -3.64 -4.06 1.61
C GLN A 50 -3.77 -3.70 3.11
N MET A 51 -2.68 -3.22 3.69
CA MET A 51 -2.57 -2.89 5.11
C MET A 51 -2.69 -1.38 5.39
N THR A 52 -2.25 -0.53 4.45
CA THR A 52 -2.16 0.93 4.62
C THR A 52 -2.54 1.66 3.34
N GLY A 53 -2.75 2.98 3.44
CA GLY A 53 -3.09 3.86 2.32
C GLY A 53 -4.55 3.77 1.85
N GLU A 54 -4.90 4.59 0.85
CA GLU A 54 -6.23 4.58 0.24
C GLU A 54 -6.50 3.21 -0.42
N PRO A 55 -7.67 2.59 -0.19
CA PRO A 55 -8.01 1.31 -0.80
C PRO A 55 -7.81 1.34 -2.32
N ILE A 56 -7.04 0.39 -2.86
CA ILE A 56 -6.68 0.35 -4.28
C ILE A 56 -7.90 0.37 -5.21
N VAL A 57 -9.01 -0.19 -4.76
CA VAL A 57 -10.30 -0.23 -5.48
C VAL A 57 -10.92 1.16 -5.73
N ARG A 58 -10.44 2.19 -5.03
CA ARG A 58 -10.89 3.58 -5.18
C ARG A 58 -9.94 4.43 -6.01
N LEU A 59 -8.76 3.91 -6.35
CA LEU A 59 -7.79 4.63 -7.16
C LEU A 59 -8.20 4.58 -8.64
N GLU A 60 -8.11 5.73 -9.32
CA GLU A 60 -8.22 5.75 -10.77
C GLU A 60 -6.97 5.11 -11.39
N PRO A 61 -7.12 4.18 -12.34
CA PRO A 61 -5.98 3.63 -13.06
C PRO A 61 -5.17 4.76 -13.71
N PRO A 62 -3.83 4.72 -13.65
CA PRO A 62 -3.02 5.70 -14.35
C PRO A 62 -3.36 5.65 -15.85
N LYS A 63 -3.61 6.82 -16.44
CA LYS A 63 -3.81 6.92 -17.88
C LYS A 63 -2.53 6.41 -18.54
N LEU A 64 -2.65 5.35 -19.34
CA LEU A 64 -1.56 4.91 -20.19
C LEU A 64 -1.14 6.12 -21.02
N ALA A 65 0.12 6.54 -20.91
CA ALA A 65 0.63 7.55 -21.82
C ALA A 65 0.58 6.93 -23.22
N ASP A 66 -0.11 7.58 -24.15
CA ASP A 66 -0.16 7.19 -25.56
C ASP A 66 1.23 7.37 -26.20
N THR A 67 2.21 6.54 -25.83
CA THR A 67 3.48 6.45 -26.56
C THR A 67 3.26 5.63 -27.82
N CYS A 68 2.56 6.22 -28.80
CA CYS A 68 2.59 5.88 -30.22
C CYS A 68 1.84 6.98 -31.02
N GLN A 69 2.43 8.18 -31.13
CA GLN A 69 2.07 9.09 -32.22
C GLN A 69 3.10 8.95 -33.37
N ASN A 70 2.64 8.27 -34.43
CA ASN A 70 2.89 8.54 -35.84
C ASN A 70 4.35 8.58 -36.36
N HIS A 71 4.88 7.42 -36.76
CA HIS A 71 5.68 7.37 -37.99
C HIS A 71 4.74 6.98 -39.15
N GLN A 72 4.16 7.97 -39.81
CA GLN A 72 3.67 7.77 -41.18
C GLN A 72 4.90 7.54 -42.05
N ILE A 73 5.20 6.28 -42.39
CA ILE A 73 6.14 5.96 -43.45
C ILE A 73 5.36 6.08 -44.76
N SER A 74 5.56 7.20 -45.46
CA SER A 74 5.19 7.31 -46.87
C SER A 74 6.07 6.37 -47.68
N THR A 75 5.45 5.47 -48.44
CA THR A 75 6.04 4.84 -49.63
C THR A 75 4.99 4.83 -50.72
#